data_AF-A0A949K1C7-F1
#
_entry.id   AF-A0A949K1C7-F1
#
_cell.length_a   1.000
_cell.length_b   1.000
_cell.length_c   1.000
_cell.angle_alpha   90.00
_cell.angle_beta   90.00
_cell.angle_gamma   90.00
#
_symmetry.space_group_name_H-M   'P 1'
#
loop_
_entity.id
_entity.type
_entity.pdbx_description
1 polymer ?
#
loop_
_entity_poly.entity_id
_entity_poly.type
_entity_poly.pdbx_seq_one_letter_code
_entity_poly.pdbx_strand_id
1 'polypeptide(L)' 'FFDNLPARDKYMHLLSWGEGCQADYSHVDMLFGQNGAEEVYQPIAEWLKSHPLSKPRRKTAANKNE' A
#
# COMPACT_ATOMS: atom_id res chain seq x y z
N PHE A 1 10.50 7.47 -11.69
CA PHE A 1 9.58 7.91 -10.62
C PHE A 1 9.69 6.97 -9.42
N PHE A 2 9.25 5.71 -9.53
CA PHE A 2 9.34 4.73 -8.45
C PHE A 2 10.76 4.53 -7.91
N ASP A 3 11.75 4.37 -8.80
CA ASP A 3 13.14 4.12 -8.41
C ASP A 3 13.75 5.24 -7.57
N ASN A 4 13.30 6.48 -7.78
CA ASN A 4 13.79 7.66 -7.07
C ASN A 4 13.19 7.83 -5.67
N LEU A 5 12.22 6.99 -5.27
CA LEU A 5 11.69 7.02 -3.90
C LEU A 5 12.76 6.54 -2.91
N PRO A 6 13.04 7.28 -1.82
CA PRO A 6 14.13 6.97 -0.88
C PRO A 6 13.86 5.71 -0.03
N ALA A 7 12.63 5.20 -0.02
CA ALA A 7 12.29 3.95 0.65
C ALA A 7 12.99 2.77 -0.02
N ARG A 8 13.73 2.00 0.77
CA ARG A 8 14.34 0.73 0.33
C ARG A 8 13.32 -0.40 0.28
N ASP A 9 12.38 -0.36 1.20
CA ASP A 9 11.30 -1.33 1.32
C ASP A 9 10.06 -0.79 0.60
N LYS A 10 9.95 -1.11 -0.68
CA LYS A 10 8.88 -0.64 -1.56
C LYS A 10 8.60 -1.67 -2.65
N TYR A 11 7.35 -1.74 -3.07
CA TYR A 11 6.88 -2.60 -4.15
C TYR A 11 5.96 -1.81 -5.07
N MET A 12 6.05 -2.06 -6.37
CA MET A 12 5.18 -1.48 -7.39
C MET A 12 4.35 -2.59 -8.00
N HIS A 13 3.03 -2.44 -7.94
CA HIS A 13 2.08 -3.35 -8.57
C HIS A 13 1.29 -2.57 -9.61
N LEU A 14 1.34 -3.03 -10.87
CA LEU A 14 0.60 -2.42 -11.97
C LEU A 14 -0.66 -3.24 -12.25
N LEU A 15 -1.82 -2.58 -12.15
CA LEU A 15 -3.13 -3.22 -12.31
C LEU A 15 -3.54 -3.21 -13.79
N SER A 16 -3.02 -4.17 -14.55
CA SER A 16 -3.25 -4.27 -15.99
C SER A 16 -3.40 -5.72 -16.45
N TRP A 17 -4.01 -5.92 -17.61
CA TRP A 17 -4.03 -7.23 -18.26
C TRP A 17 -2.63 -7.80 -18.49
N GLY A 18 -1.66 -6.94 -18.77
CA GLY A 18 -0.26 -7.32 -18.95
C GLY A 18 0.38 -7.96 -17.72
N GLU A 19 -0.17 -7.69 -16.53
CA GLU A 19 0.26 -8.24 -15.24
C GLU A 19 -0.68 -9.34 -14.73
N GLY A 20 -1.64 -9.79 -15.54
CA GLY A 20 -2.57 -10.88 -15.22
C GLY A 20 -3.84 -10.46 -14.47
N CYS A 21 -4.11 -9.16 -14.32
CA CYS A 21 -5.36 -8.66 -13.77
C CYS A 21 -6.53 -8.87 -14.74
N GLN A 22 -7.77 -8.83 -14.25
CA GLN A 22 -8.97 -8.97 -15.09
C GLN A 22 -9.28 -7.74 -15.96
N ALA A 23 -8.65 -6.59 -15.67
CA ALA A 23 -8.86 -5.34 -16.37
C ALA A 23 -7.57 -4.51 -16.44
N ASP A 24 -7.53 -3.56 -17.38
CA ASP A 24 -6.69 -2.37 -17.27
C ASP A 24 -7.42 -1.36 -16.38
N TYR A 25 -7.08 -1.35 -15.10
CA TYR A 25 -7.85 -0.61 -14.09
C TYR A 25 -7.78 0.90 -14.32
N SER A 26 -8.94 1.55 -14.34
CA SER A 26 -9.04 3.00 -14.20
C SER A 26 -9.04 3.41 -12.72
N HIS A 27 -9.07 4.73 -12.47
CA HIS A 27 -9.12 5.26 -11.11
C HIS A 27 -10.32 4.73 -10.28
N VAL A 28 -11.48 4.58 -10.91
CA VAL A 28 -12.72 4.15 -10.23
C VAL A 28 -12.71 2.65 -9.98
N ASP A 29 -12.13 1.87 -10.90
CA ASP A 29 -12.04 0.42 -10.77
C ASP A 29 -11.17 0.00 -9.57
N MET A 30 -10.17 0.80 -9.22
CA MET A 30 -9.37 0.52 -8.01
C MET A 30 -10.21 0.51 -6.74
N LEU A 31 -11.29 1.29 -6.70
CA LEU A 31 -12.17 1.40 -5.53
C LEU A 31 -13.36 0.44 -5.62
N PHE A 32 -13.97 0.32 -6.80
CA PHE A 32 -15.27 -0.34 -6.98
C PHE A 32 -15.27 -1.46 -8.02
N GLY A 33 -14.12 -1.77 -8.62
CA GLY A 33 -13.99 -2.85 -9.57
C GLY A 33 -14.39 -4.18 -8.95
N GLN A 34 -15.01 -5.04 -9.74
CA GLN A 34 -15.54 -6.33 -9.29
C GLN A 34 -14.46 -7.18 -8.60
N ASN A 35 -13.23 -7.13 -9.09
CA ASN A 35 -12.08 -7.88 -8.56
C ASN A 35 -11.15 -7.02 -7.70
N GLY A 36 -11.55 -5.80 -7.31
CA GLY A 36 -10.71 -4.91 -6.51
C GLY A 36 -10.30 -5.50 -5.16
N ALA A 37 -11.17 -6.31 -4.55
CA ALA A 37 -10.88 -7.08 -3.34
C ALA A 37 -9.61 -7.94 -3.48
N GLU A 38 -9.53 -8.73 -4.55
CA GLU A 38 -8.44 -9.67 -4.77
C GLU A 38 -7.22 -9.03 -5.44
N GLU A 39 -7.42 -8.14 -6.41
CA GLU A 39 -6.32 -7.62 -7.25
C GLU A 39 -5.71 -6.34 -6.69
N VAL A 40 -6.45 -5.56 -5.89
CA VAL A 40 -5.96 -4.30 -5.31
C VAL A 40 -5.68 -4.43 -3.83
N TYR A 41 -6.69 -4.82 -3.04
CA TYR A 41 -6.60 -4.74 -1.58
C TYR A 41 -5.83 -5.89 -0.96
N GLN A 42 -5.95 -7.11 -1.50
CA GLN A 42 -5.23 -8.28 -0.99
C GLN A 42 -3.69 -8.13 -1.10
N PRO A 43 -3.09 -7.72 -2.23
CA PRO A 43 -1.65 -7.46 -2.30
C PRO A 43 -1.17 -6.40 -1.29
N ILE A 44 -1.96 -5.36 -1.06
CA ILE A 44 -1.66 -4.33 -0.04
C ILE A 44 -1.66 -4.96 1.36
N ALA A 45 -2.67 -5.76 1.69
CA ALA A 45 -2.77 -6.42 2.98
C ALA A 45 -1.60 -7.41 3.22
N GLU A 46 -1.20 -8.16 2.19
CA GLU A 46 -0.04 -9.06 2.24
C GLU A 46 1.28 -8.30 2.41
N TRP A 47 1.42 -7.18 1.70
CA TRP A 47 2.58 -6.29 1.86
C TRP A 47 2.68 -5.75 3.29
N LEU A 48 1.57 -5.26 3.87
CA LEU A 48 1.54 -4.76 5.24
C LEU A 48 1.84 -5.84 6.30
N LYS A 49 1.38 -7.09 6.06
CA LYS A 49 1.67 -8.22 6.95
C LYS A 49 3.14 -8.63 6.91
N SER A 50 3.76 -8.59 5.73
CA SER A 50 5.18 -8.94 5.53
C SER A 50 6.13 -7.82 5.97
N HIS A 51 5.67 -6.56 6.02
CA HIS A 51 6.45 -5.40 6.41
C HIS A 51 5.83 -4.69 7.63
N PRO A 52 5.83 -5.35 8.81
CA PRO A 52 5.22 -4.79 10.00
C PRO A 52 5.89 -3.46 10.38
N LEU A 53 5.07 -2.42 10.54
CA LEU A 53 5.55 -1.13 11.01
C LEU A 53 6.22 -1.31 12.38
N SER A 54 7.51 -0.98 12.48
CA SER A 54 8.20 -0.94 13.77
C SER A 54 7.38 -0.11 14.76
N LYS A 55 7.22 -0.61 16.00
CA LYS A 55 6.33 -0.13 17.07
C LYS A 55 5.95 1.36 16.94
N PRO A 56 4.66 1.71 17.12
CA PRO A 56 4.21 3.09 17.03
C PRO A 56 5.13 3.99 17.85
N ARG A 57 5.66 5.03 17.20
CA ARG A 57 6.52 6.03 17.84
C ARG A 57 5.75 6.57 19.04
N ARG A 58 6.15 6.15 20.24
CA ARG A 58 5.49 6.54 21.49
C ARG A 58 5.54 8.07 21.53
N LYS A 59 4.38 8.73 21.42
CA LYS A 59 4.29 10.18 21.58
C LYS A 59 4.87 10.49 22.96
N THR A 60 6.02 11.13 23.03
CA THR A 60 6.54 11.67 24.28
C THR A 60 5.51 12.69 24.74
N ALA A 61 4.79 12.38 25.82
CA ALA A 61 3.92 13.37 26.45
C ALA A 61 4.81 14.55 26.83
N ALA A 62 4.52 15.73 26.28
CA ALA A 62 5.19 16.95 26.69
C ALA A 62 4.88 17.16 28.17
N ASN A 63 5.89 17.01 29.03
CA ASN A 63 5.81 17.44 30.42
C ASN A 63 5.55 18.95 30.41
N LYS A 64 4.31 19.35 30.71
CA LYS A 64 4.02 20.71 31.16
C LYS A 64 4.21 20.71 32.67
N ASN A 65 5.39 21.14 33.10
CA ASN A 65 5.61 21.64 34.45
C ASN A 65 5.77 23.15 34.32
N GLU A 66 4.73 23.90 34.69
CA GLU A 66 4.78 25.29 35.16
C GLU A 66 3.90 25.39 36.40
#